data_AF-A0A914VB83-F1
#
_entry.id   AF-A0A914VB83-F1
#
_cell.length_a   1.000
_cell.length_b   1.000
_cell.length_c   1.000
_cell.angle_alpha   90.00
_cell.angle_beta   90.00
_cell.angle_gamma   90.00
#
_symmetry.space_group_name_H-M   'P 1'
#
loop_
_entity.id
_entity.type
_entity.pdbx_description
1 polymer ?
#
loop_
_entity_poly.entity_id
_entity_poly.type
_entity_poly.pdbx_seq_one_letter_code
_entity_poly.pdbx_strand_id
1 'polypeptide(L)'
;MFGFARELPEAKKHRLKDVDQVHAVSYIEEDDEILSGHLKHLPKAIWNILRNPTFVACMVVGIFESVVINGFAAFMPKILETILSTTPTIASYMSSLIILAAAIGVIVGGIVIRKMKLQVGGMLKLMVICHVIALITLGTFLLQCPPRTFVGINIDYNNQKLIDTDSPSSLDVDCNRDCDCTDEWNPVCHTETGASFYSACHAGCKTQISLNNSEKEWLGCKCLKRYLNNQTLSKNDERLSAGY
;
A
#
# COMPACT_ATOMS: atom_id res chain seq x y z
N MET A 1 18.64 -13.00 56.56
CA MET A 1 18.39 -13.06 55.11
C MET A 1 19.01 -11.80 54.50
N PHE A 2 20.31 -11.88 54.21
CA PHE A 2 21.13 -10.72 53.86
C PHE A 2 20.80 -10.25 52.44
N GLY A 3 20.27 -9.04 52.34
CA GLY A 3 20.05 -8.32 51.09
C GLY A 3 21.36 -7.82 50.51
N PHE A 4 22.05 -8.68 49.75
CA PHE A 4 23.08 -8.21 48.83
C PHE A 4 22.42 -7.72 47.54
N ALA A 5 22.81 -6.52 47.09
CA ALA A 5 22.41 -6.00 45.80
C ALA A 5 22.88 -6.97 44.70
N ARG A 6 21.97 -7.26 43.76
CA ARG A 6 22.18 -8.21 42.65
C ARG A 6 23.42 -7.88 41.81
N GLU A 7 23.89 -6.62 41.81
CA GLU A 7 25.08 -6.16 41.11
C GLU A 7 25.75 -4.98 41.85
N LEU A 8 27.09 -4.95 41.86
CA LEU A 8 27.89 -3.83 42.39
C LEU A 8 27.87 -2.65 41.40
N PRO A 9 27.73 -1.39 41.87
CA PRO A 9 27.65 -0.20 41.01
C PRO A 9 28.90 0.01 40.13
N GLU A 10 30.05 -0.49 40.58
CA GLU A 10 31.30 -0.45 39.82
C GLU A 10 31.30 -1.43 38.64
N ALA A 11 30.81 -2.66 38.85
CA ALA A 11 30.64 -3.65 37.78
C ALA A 11 29.68 -3.15 36.69
N LYS A 12 28.61 -2.44 37.08
CA LYS A 12 27.69 -1.77 36.14
C LYS A 12 28.41 -0.70 35.28
N LYS A 13 29.30 0.08 35.89
CA LYS A 13 30.06 1.15 35.20
C LYS A 13 31.11 0.59 34.24
N HIS A 14 31.79 -0.50 34.60
CA HIS A 14 32.72 -1.19 33.71
C HIS A 14 32.01 -1.81 32.51
N ARG A 15 30.88 -2.50 32.75
CA ARG A 15 30.10 -3.11 31.66
C ARG A 15 29.53 -2.07 30.68
N LEU A 16 29.13 -0.90 31.17
CA LEU A 16 28.70 0.21 30.30
C LEU A 16 29.84 0.73 29.41
N LYS A 17 31.07 0.83 29.96
CA LYS A 17 32.26 1.23 29.18
C LYS A 17 32.64 0.18 28.13
N ASP A 18 32.57 -1.11 28.47
CA ASP A 18 32.91 -2.19 27.54
C ASP A 18 31.92 -2.24 26.36
N VAL A 19 30.63 -1.98 26.60
CA VAL A 19 29.61 -1.93 25.55
C VAL A 19 29.79 -0.72 24.64
N ASP A 20 30.11 0.46 25.18
CA ASP A 20 30.45 1.65 24.37
C ASP A 20 31.70 1.43 23.50
N GLN A 21 32.69 0.66 23.98
CA GLN A 21 33.88 0.32 23.17
C GLN A 21 33.55 -0.63 22.01
N VAL A 22 32.64 -1.58 22.18
CA VAL A 22 32.15 -2.42 21.07
C VAL A 22 31.44 -1.57 20.01
N HIS A 23 30.74 -0.50 20.43
CA HIS A 23 30.18 0.49 19.51
C HIS A 23 31.28 1.32 18.83
N ALA A 24 32.30 1.78 19.55
CA ALA A 24 33.41 2.55 18.98
C ALA A 24 34.22 1.76 17.93
N VAL A 25 34.39 0.44 18.12
CA VAL A 25 35.06 -0.44 17.14
C VAL A 25 34.26 -0.55 15.82
N SER A 26 32.94 -0.32 15.84
CA SER A 26 32.14 -0.21 14.61
C SER A 26 32.13 1.19 13.98
N TYR A 27 32.58 2.23 14.72
CA TYR A 27 32.71 3.62 14.29
C TYR A 27 34.18 4.02 14.07
N ILE A 28 35.03 3.09 13.61
CA ILE A 28 36.39 3.46 13.20
C ILE A 28 36.27 4.38 11.98
N GLU A 29 36.71 5.63 12.18
CA GLU A 29 36.71 6.74 11.22
C GLU A 29 37.33 6.32 9.87
N GLU A 30 36.63 6.72 8.80
CA GLU A 30 37.13 6.76 7.44
C GLU A 30 38.31 7.75 7.38
N ASP A 31 39.54 7.27 7.59
CA ASP A 31 40.73 7.94 7.08
C ASP A 31 41.69 6.91 6.45
N ASP A 32 41.90 7.14 5.16
CA ASP A 32 42.51 6.26 4.17
C ASP A 32 44.05 6.13 4.32
N GLU A 33 44.52 5.05 4.96
CA GLU A 33 45.87 4.48 4.67
C GLU A 33 46.08 3.01 5.11
N ILE A 34 45.11 2.41 5.81
CA ILE A 34 45.20 1.04 6.38
C ILE A 34 44.47 -0.01 5.49
N LEU A 35 44.08 0.33 4.26
CA LEU A 35 43.25 -0.55 3.42
C LEU A 35 44.05 -1.72 2.78
N SER A 36 45.33 -1.52 2.49
CA SER A 36 46.16 -2.49 1.73
C SER A 36 46.59 -3.71 2.57
N GLY A 37 46.78 -3.55 3.89
CA GLY A 37 47.17 -4.65 4.80
C GLY A 37 46.01 -5.49 5.33
N HIS A 38 44.80 -4.91 5.42
CA HIS A 38 43.64 -5.53 6.07
C HIS A 38 42.78 -6.42 5.17
N LEU A 39 42.93 -6.35 3.83
CA LEU A 39 42.12 -7.12 2.88
C LEU A 39 42.23 -8.64 3.05
N LYS A 40 43.39 -9.16 3.49
CA LYS A 40 43.55 -10.60 3.80
C LYS A 40 42.83 -11.02 5.08
N HIS A 41 42.56 -10.09 6.00
CA HIS A 41 41.82 -10.34 7.23
C HIS A 41 40.32 -10.11 7.07
N LEU A 42 39.91 -9.41 6.02
CA LEU A 42 38.52 -9.14 5.65
C LEU A 42 37.65 -10.40 5.51
N PRO A 43 38.03 -11.46 4.75
CA PRO A 43 37.17 -12.63 4.61
C PRO A 43 36.97 -13.38 5.92
N LYS A 44 37.99 -13.39 6.80
CA LYS A 44 37.90 -14.01 8.13
C LYS A 44 37.02 -13.20 9.08
N ALA A 45 37.07 -11.87 9.01
CA ALA A 45 36.19 -10.98 9.76
C ALA A 45 34.73 -11.11 9.29
N ILE A 46 34.49 -11.11 7.98
CA ILE A 46 33.16 -11.31 7.38
C ILE A 46 32.58 -12.65 7.81
N TRP A 47 33.37 -13.74 7.75
CA TRP A 47 32.92 -15.05 8.19
C TRP A 47 32.54 -15.10 9.67
N ASN A 48 33.29 -14.42 10.54
CA ASN A 48 32.98 -14.33 11.96
C ASN A 48 31.68 -13.54 12.23
N ILE A 49 31.42 -12.48 11.47
CA ILE A 49 30.20 -11.68 11.57
C ILE A 49 28.99 -12.48 11.06
N LEU A 50 29.13 -13.18 9.94
CA LEU A 50 28.09 -14.06 9.38
C LEU A 50 27.76 -15.26 10.28
N ARG A 51 28.66 -15.66 11.19
CA ARG A 51 28.38 -16.69 12.18
C ARG A 51 27.52 -16.18 13.35
N ASN A 52 27.36 -14.86 13.50
CA ASN A 52 26.54 -14.28 14.55
C ASN A 52 25.04 -14.37 14.16
N PRO A 53 24.22 -15.16 14.89
CA PRO A 53 22.82 -15.40 14.51
C PRO A 53 21.98 -14.13 14.52
N THR A 54 22.27 -13.17 15.40
CA THR A 54 21.54 -11.90 15.48
C THR A 54 21.78 -11.06 14.23
N PHE A 55 23.03 -11.02 13.75
CA PHE A 55 23.38 -10.29 12.54
C PHE A 55 22.72 -10.89 11.30
N VAL A 56 22.76 -12.22 11.16
CA VAL A 56 22.09 -12.92 10.05
C VAL A 56 20.58 -12.71 10.08
N ALA A 57 19.96 -12.76 11.26
CA ALA A 57 18.52 -12.49 11.39
C ALA A 57 18.16 -11.06 10.94
N CYS A 58 18.93 -10.04 11.35
CA CYS A 58 18.71 -8.67 10.89
C CYS A 58 18.90 -8.51 9.38
N MET A 59 19.89 -9.18 8.80
CA MET A 59 20.11 -9.18 7.36
C MET A 59 18.92 -9.80 6.60
N VAL A 60 18.43 -10.95 7.05
CA VAL A 60 17.26 -11.62 6.43
C VAL A 60 16.03 -10.73 6.51
N VAL A 61 15.74 -10.13 7.67
CA VAL A 61 14.62 -9.20 7.81
C VAL A 61 14.78 -7.99 6.88
N GLY A 62 15.97 -7.38 6.83
CA GLY A 62 16.24 -6.23 5.95
C GLY A 62 16.07 -6.56 4.47
N ILE A 63 16.41 -7.79 4.03
CA ILE A 63 16.15 -8.25 2.67
C ILE A 63 14.65 -8.30 2.39
N PHE A 64 13.87 -8.93 3.29
CA PHE A 64 12.41 -9.01 3.12
C PHE A 64 11.75 -7.62 3.13
N GLU A 65 12.14 -6.72 4.03
CA GLU A 65 11.65 -5.34 4.05
C GLU A 65 11.97 -4.61 2.74
N SER A 66 13.19 -4.78 2.21
CA SER A 66 13.61 -4.15 0.95
C SER A 66 12.79 -4.62 -0.25
N VAL A 67 12.50 -5.93 -0.33
CA VAL A 67 11.64 -6.49 -1.38
C VAL A 67 10.24 -5.88 -1.31
N VAL A 68 9.68 -5.79 -0.10
CA VAL A 68 8.36 -5.20 0.13
C VAL A 68 8.34 -3.71 -0.27
N ILE A 69 9.31 -2.92 0.21
CA ILE A 69 9.38 -1.49 -0.09
C ILE A 69 9.52 -1.24 -1.59
N ASN A 70 10.38 -1.99 -2.29
CA ASN A 70 10.57 -1.82 -3.73
C ASN A 70 9.33 -2.24 -4.52
N GLY A 71 8.66 -3.33 -4.11
CA GLY A 71 7.40 -3.77 -4.72
C GLY A 71 6.30 -2.73 -4.54
N PHE A 72 6.12 -2.23 -3.32
CA PHE A 72 5.14 -1.17 -3.05
C PHE A 72 5.48 0.10 -3.81
N ALA A 73 6.73 0.57 -3.81
CA ALA A 73 7.13 1.79 -4.52
C ALA A 73 6.83 1.73 -6.02
N ALA A 74 7.06 0.58 -6.67
CA ALA A 74 6.81 0.42 -8.10
C ALA A 74 5.31 0.40 -8.46
N PHE A 75 4.48 -0.22 -7.62
CA PHE A 75 3.05 -0.42 -7.91
C PHE A 75 2.10 0.50 -7.13
N MET A 76 2.61 1.35 -6.22
CA MET A 76 1.81 2.22 -5.36
C MET A 76 0.78 3.05 -6.13
N PRO A 77 1.13 3.76 -7.22
CA PRO A 77 0.16 4.59 -7.91
C PRO A 77 -0.99 3.76 -8.47
N LYS A 78 -0.69 2.58 -9.02
CA LYS A 78 -1.71 1.69 -9.61
C LYS A 78 -2.60 1.04 -8.55
N ILE A 79 -2.02 0.68 -7.41
CA ILE A 79 -2.76 0.16 -6.26
C ILE A 79 -3.74 1.23 -5.76
N LEU A 80 -3.29 2.48 -5.59
CA LEU A 80 -4.14 3.57 -5.15
C LEU A 80 -5.23 3.93 -6.18
N GLU A 81 -4.88 3.93 -7.47
CA GLU A 81 -5.84 4.11 -8.57
C GLU A 81 -6.97 3.06 -8.48
N THR A 82 -6.62 1.79 -8.25
CA THR A 82 -7.57 0.68 -8.18
C THR A 82 -8.41 0.70 -6.90
N ILE A 83 -7.79 0.98 -5.75
CA ILE A 83 -8.47 0.98 -4.45
C ILE A 83 -9.37 2.20 -4.28
N LEU A 84 -8.90 3.38 -4.71
CA LEU A 84 -9.65 4.62 -4.53
C LEU A 84 -10.58 4.90 -5.71
N SER A 85 -10.42 4.20 -6.83
CA SER A 85 -11.16 4.45 -8.06
C SER A 85 -10.98 5.93 -8.44
N THR A 86 -9.74 6.31 -8.74
CA THR A 86 -9.37 7.71 -9.03
C THR A 86 -8.50 7.79 -10.27
N THR A 87 -8.37 9.00 -10.83
CA THR A 87 -7.53 9.20 -12.02
C THR A 87 -6.06 8.92 -11.72
N PRO A 88 -5.28 8.42 -12.70
CA PRO A 88 -3.86 8.11 -12.51
C PRO A 88 -3.05 9.31 -11.99
N THR A 89 -3.43 10.53 -12.39
CA THR A 89 -2.79 11.78 -11.94
C THR A 89 -2.99 12.04 -10.45
N ILE A 90 -4.22 11.88 -9.94
CA ILE A 90 -4.53 12.08 -8.52
C ILE A 90 -3.88 10.97 -7.68
N ALA A 91 -3.97 9.72 -8.14
CA ALA A 91 -3.33 8.58 -7.48
C ALA A 91 -1.80 8.74 -7.39
N SER A 92 -1.17 9.23 -8.46
CA SER A 92 0.27 9.54 -8.47
C SER A 92 0.64 10.64 -7.48
N TYR A 93 -0.15 11.72 -7.43
CA TYR A 93 0.06 12.79 -6.44
C TYR A 93 -0.07 12.26 -4.99
N MET A 94 -1.09 11.45 -4.71
CA MET A 94 -1.28 10.84 -3.38
C MET A 94 -0.13 9.89 -3.01
N SER A 95 0.37 9.10 -3.97
CA SER A 95 1.52 8.23 -3.76
C SER A 95 2.77 9.01 -3.33
N SER A 96 2.99 10.20 -3.91
CA SER A 96 4.13 11.06 -3.56
C SER A 96 4.06 11.58 -2.12
N LEU A 97 2.85 11.90 -1.63
CA LEU A 97 2.63 12.33 -0.25
C LEU A 97 2.93 11.21 0.76
N ILE A 98 2.58 9.97 0.42
CA ILE A 98 2.88 8.80 1.27
C ILE A 98 4.39 8.58 1.37
N ILE A 99 5.13 8.71 0.27
CA ILE A 99 6.59 8.60 0.26
C ILE A 99 7.22 9.70 1.14
N LEU A 100 6.72 10.93 1.06
CA LEU A 100 7.18 12.02 1.93
C LEU A 100 6.92 11.73 3.40
N ALA A 101 5.73 11.22 3.74
CA ALA A 101 5.40 10.81 5.10
C ALA A 101 6.33 9.68 5.60
N ALA A 102 6.68 8.72 4.75
CA ALA A 102 7.63 7.67 5.07
C ALA A 102 9.03 8.24 5.37
N ALA A 103 9.50 9.20 4.56
CA ALA A 103 10.79 9.87 4.78
C ALA A 103 10.82 10.61 6.12
N ILE A 104 9.74 11.31 6.49
CA ILE A 104 9.60 11.95 7.80
C ILE A 104 9.68 10.90 8.92
N GLY A 105 9.03 9.74 8.75
CA GLY A 105 9.09 8.63 9.70
C GLY A 105 10.51 8.13 9.96
N VAL A 106 11.33 7.98 8.91
CA VAL A 106 12.75 7.59 9.03
C VAL A 106 13.54 8.62 9.83
N ILE A 107 13.35 9.92 9.54
CA ILE A 107 14.03 11.01 10.25
C ILE A 107 13.64 10.99 11.74
N VAL A 108 12.35 10.88 12.05
CA VAL A 108 11.85 10.80 13.42
C VAL A 108 12.41 9.56 14.14
N GLY A 109 12.45 8.40 13.48
CA GLY A 109 13.05 7.18 14.02
C GLY A 109 14.53 7.38 14.41
N GLY A 110 15.31 8.02 13.53
CA GLY A 110 16.70 8.37 13.82
C GLY A 110 16.85 9.32 15.01
N ILE A 111 15.98 10.34 15.11
CA ILE A 111 15.97 11.28 16.24
C ILE A 111 15.63 10.56 17.55
N VAL A 112 14.67 9.64 17.55
CA VAL A 112 14.28 8.84 18.73
C VAL A 112 15.46 7.99 19.21
N ILE A 113 16.14 7.29 18.31
CA ILE A 113 17.33 6.48 18.65
C ILE A 113 18.42 7.37 19.27
N ARG A 114 18.69 8.53 18.66
CA ARG A 114 19.70 9.50 19.15
C ARG A 114 19.33 10.07 20.52
N LYS A 115 18.07 10.45 20.73
CA LYS A 115 17.58 11.03 21.99
C LYS A 115 17.59 10.02 23.14
N MET A 116 17.22 8.77 22.86
CA MET A 116 17.13 7.71 23.87
C MET A 116 18.47 7.01 24.15
N LYS A 117 19.52 7.29 23.36
CA LYS A 117 20.85 6.63 23.46
C LYS A 117 20.72 5.11 23.58
N LEU A 118 19.89 4.52 22.73
CA LEU A 118 19.60 3.09 22.77
C LEU A 118 20.83 2.28 22.37
N GLN A 119 21.24 1.36 23.24
CA GLN A 119 22.26 0.34 22.92
C GLN A 119 21.70 -0.71 21.93
N VAL A 120 22.54 -1.60 21.39
CA VAL A 120 22.13 -2.64 20.40
C VAL A 120 20.87 -3.40 20.83
N GLY A 121 20.80 -3.84 22.08
CA GLY A 121 19.64 -4.55 22.61
C GLY A 121 18.38 -3.70 22.68
N GLY A 122 18.51 -2.39 22.90
CA GLY A 122 17.41 -1.43 22.87
C GLY A 122 16.90 -1.16 21.45
N MET A 123 17.82 -1.04 20.50
CA MET A 123 17.48 -0.88 19.07
C MET A 123 16.71 -2.10 18.54
N LEU A 124 17.16 -3.32 18.88
CA LEU A 124 16.45 -4.55 18.50
C LEU A 124 15.05 -4.63 19.12
N LYS A 125 14.87 -4.22 20.39
CA LYS A 125 13.53 -4.15 21.01
C LYS A 125 12.62 -3.15 20.30
N LEU A 126 13.14 -1.98 19.95
CA LEU A 126 12.39 -0.97 19.21
C LEU A 126 11.97 -1.51 17.83
N MET A 127 12.88 -2.19 17.12
CA MET A 127 12.58 -2.82 15.83
C MET A 127 11.43 -3.83 15.94
N VAL A 128 11.47 -4.71 16.96
CA VAL A 128 10.40 -5.69 17.21
C VAL A 128 9.07 -4.99 17.54
N ILE A 129 9.09 -3.94 18.37
CA ILE A 129 7.89 -3.15 18.70
C ILE A 129 7.29 -2.52 17.43
N CYS A 130 8.12 -1.93 16.56
CA CYS A 130 7.66 -1.35 15.30
C CYS A 130 7.00 -2.40 14.39
N HIS A 131 7.58 -3.60 14.29
CA HIS A 131 7.01 -4.70 13.52
C HIS A 131 5.66 -5.18 14.09
N VAL A 132 5.53 -5.26 15.42
CA VAL A 132 4.26 -5.62 16.07
C VAL A 132 3.19 -4.57 15.79
N ILE A 133 3.53 -3.28 15.87
CA ILE A 133 2.61 -2.18 15.52
C ILE A 133 2.18 -2.30 14.05
N ALA A 134 3.13 -2.55 13.15
CA ALA A 134 2.85 -2.74 11.72
C ALA A 134 1.85 -3.89 11.47
N LEU A 135 2.03 -5.05 12.15
CA LEU A 135 1.12 -6.18 12.07
C LEU A 135 -0.30 -5.84 12.58
N ILE A 136 -0.41 -5.06 13.66
CA ILE A 136 -1.70 -4.60 14.17
C ILE A 136 -2.38 -3.68 13.15
N THR A 137 -1.62 -2.73 12.57
CA THR A 137 -2.17 -1.82 11.55
C THR A 137 -2.58 -2.54 10.27
N LEU A 138 -1.91 -3.64 9.91
CA LEU A 138 -2.33 -4.49 8.79
C LEU A 138 -3.74 -5.05 9.02
N GLY A 139 -4.12 -5.32 10.27
CA GLY A 139 -5.47 -5.75 10.63
C GLY A 139 -6.56 -4.73 10.27
N THR A 140 -6.23 -3.45 10.09
CA THR A 140 -7.22 -2.44 9.65
C THR A 140 -7.69 -2.66 8.22
N PHE A 141 -6.91 -3.34 7.37
CA PHE A 141 -7.35 -3.72 6.02
C PHE A 141 -8.49 -4.75 6.02
N LEU A 142 -8.72 -5.45 7.14
CA LEU A 142 -9.87 -6.35 7.29
C LEU A 142 -11.19 -5.61 7.45
N LEU A 143 -11.15 -4.29 7.73
CA LEU A 143 -12.32 -3.41 7.68
C LEU A 143 -12.59 -3.06 6.21
N GLN A 144 -13.15 -4.03 5.49
CA GLN A 144 -13.39 -3.92 4.07
C GLN A 144 -14.49 -2.89 3.79
N CYS A 145 -14.22 -1.93 2.90
CA CYS A 145 -15.29 -1.13 2.30
C CYS A 145 -16.15 -2.03 1.39
N PRO A 146 -17.46 -1.75 1.27
CA PRO A 146 -18.31 -2.50 0.35
C PRO A 146 -17.74 -2.38 -1.08
N PRO A 147 -17.59 -3.50 -1.80
CA PRO A 147 -17.06 -3.47 -3.15
C PRO A 147 -17.98 -2.64 -4.06
N ARG A 148 -17.39 -1.85 -4.96
CA ARG A 148 -18.15 -1.12 -5.98
C ARG A 148 -18.96 -2.10 -6.83
N THR A 149 -20.21 -1.75 -7.10
CA THR A 149 -21.12 -2.57 -7.90
C THR A 149 -20.85 -2.34 -9.39
N PHE A 150 -20.28 -3.35 -10.05
CA PHE A 150 -20.13 -3.36 -11.51
C PHE A 150 -21.31 -4.08 -12.16
N VAL A 151 -22.10 -3.34 -12.93
CA VAL A 151 -23.24 -3.86 -13.69
C VAL A 151 -22.72 -4.59 -14.93
N GLY A 152 -23.18 -5.83 -15.14
CA GLY A 152 -22.72 -6.75 -16.18
C GLY A 152 -21.60 -7.69 -15.74
N ILE A 153 -21.00 -7.50 -14.55
CA ILE A 153 -19.91 -8.34 -14.01
C ILE A 153 -20.26 -8.88 -12.62
N ASN A 154 -20.53 -8.00 -11.65
CA ASN A 154 -20.85 -8.39 -10.27
C ASN A 154 -22.37 -8.51 -10.04
N ILE A 155 -23.15 -7.73 -10.79
CA ILE A 155 -24.61 -7.71 -10.76
C ILE A 155 -25.14 -7.65 -12.19
N ASP A 156 -26.30 -8.24 -12.45
CA ASP A 156 -26.96 -8.15 -13.75
C ASP A 156 -27.60 -6.76 -13.95
N TYR A 157 -28.05 -6.50 -15.19
CA TYR A 157 -28.77 -5.27 -15.54
C TYR A 157 -30.15 -5.14 -14.89
N ASN A 158 -30.65 -6.18 -14.21
CA ASN A 158 -31.88 -6.19 -13.43
C ASN A 158 -31.63 -6.12 -11.90
N ASN A 159 -30.41 -5.76 -11.47
CA ASN A 159 -30.03 -5.62 -10.07
C ASN A 159 -30.06 -6.93 -9.26
N GLN A 160 -29.85 -8.07 -9.93
CA GLN A 160 -29.67 -9.38 -9.32
C GLN A 160 -28.18 -9.68 -9.20
N LYS A 161 -27.73 -10.19 -8.04
CA LYS A 161 -26.35 -10.64 -7.90
C LYS A 161 -26.12 -11.82 -8.83
N LEU A 162 -25.11 -11.72 -9.68
CA LEU A 162 -24.65 -12.83 -10.50
C LEU A 162 -23.94 -13.79 -9.55
N ILE A 163 -24.69 -14.77 -9.01
CA ILE A 163 -24.13 -15.85 -8.21
C ILE A 163 -23.49 -16.81 -9.19
N ASP A 164 -22.15 -16.78 -9.26
CA ASP A 164 -21.22 -17.76 -9.85
C ASP A 164 -21.91 -18.92 -10.58
N THR A 165 -22.58 -18.58 -11.68
CA THR A 165 -23.25 -19.51 -12.55
C THR A 165 -22.46 -19.40 -13.83
N ASP A 166 -21.98 -20.52 -14.34
CA ASP A 166 -21.18 -20.67 -15.58
C ASP A 166 -21.83 -20.06 -16.84
N SER A 167 -23.02 -19.46 -16.70
CA SER A 167 -23.37 -18.13 -17.20
C SER A 167 -22.29 -17.21 -17.81
N PRO A 168 -21.95 -17.21 -19.11
CA PRO A 168 -21.29 -16.03 -19.68
C PRO A 168 -22.29 -14.87 -19.55
N SER A 169 -22.09 -13.98 -18.58
CA SER A 169 -22.82 -12.72 -18.50
C SER A 169 -22.42 -11.91 -19.73
N SER A 170 -23.22 -12.00 -20.79
CA SER A 170 -22.97 -11.21 -21.99
C SER A 170 -23.10 -9.75 -21.60
N LEU A 171 -22.01 -8.99 -21.78
CA LEU A 171 -22.01 -7.54 -21.66
C LEU A 171 -22.98 -6.93 -22.68
N ASP A 172 -23.24 -7.63 -23.79
CA ASP A 172 -24.30 -7.33 -24.73
C ASP A 172 -25.68 -7.82 -24.26
N VAL A 173 -26.58 -6.86 -24.11
CA VAL A 173 -27.97 -7.03 -23.70
C VAL A 173 -28.88 -6.14 -24.56
N ASP A 174 -30.20 -6.34 -24.48
CA ASP A 174 -31.15 -5.62 -25.34
C ASP A 174 -31.13 -4.08 -25.18
N CYS A 175 -30.55 -3.57 -24.10
CA CYS A 175 -30.47 -2.14 -23.84
C CYS A 175 -29.22 -1.44 -24.42
N ASN A 176 -28.15 -2.17 -24.76
CA ASN A 176 -26.95 -1.66 -25.44
C ASN A 176 -26.77 -2.21 -26.86
N ARG A 177 -27.63 -3.12 -27.31
CA ARG A 177 -27.61 -3.69 -28.68
C ARG A 177 -27.67 -2.64 -29.80
N ASP A 178 -28.21 -1.46 -29.52
CA ASP A 178 -28.35 -0.36 -30.48
C ASP A 178 -27.03 0.44 -30.70
N CYS A 179 -25.96 0.12 -29.97
CA CYS A 179 -24.74 0.94 -29.89
C CYS A 179 -23.46 0.29 -30.43
N ASP A 180 -23.52 -0.95 -30.94
CA ASP A 180 -22.37 -1.72 -31.49
C ASP A 180 -21.09 -1.59 -30.64
N CYS A 181 -21.15 -2.12 -29.42
CA CYS A 181 -20.13 -1.86 -28.40
C CYS A 181 -18.79 -2.54 -28.72
N THR A 182 -17.71 -1.80 -28.49
CA THR A 182 -16.35 -2.34 -28.51
C THR A 182 -15.97 -2.88 -27.14
N ASP A 183 -15.09 -3.89 -27.11
CA ASP A 183 -14.51 -4.46 -25.88
C ASP A 183 -13.48 -3.53 -25.21
N GLU A 184 -13.49 -2.23 -25.52
CA GLU A 184 -12.57 -1.26 -24.93
C GLU A 184 -13.02 -0.86 -23.52
N TRP A 185 -12.17 -1.09 -22.53
CA TRP A 185 -12.43 -0.73 -21.13
C TRP A 185 -12.41 0.79 -20.94
N ASN A 186 -13.59 1.38 -20.70
CA ASN A 186 -13.74 2.82 -20.45
C ASN A 186 -14.89 3.07 -19.46
N PRO A 187 -14.71 2.73 -18.17
CA PRO A 187 -15.79 2.65 -17.23
C PRO A 187 -16.49 3.99 -16.99
N VAL A 188 -17.79 3.90 -16.74
CA VAL A 188 -18.63 5.06 -16.38
C VAL A 188 -19.38 4.76 -15.10
N CYS A 189 -19.53 5.77 -14.25
CA CYS A 189 -20.11 5.60 -12.92
C CYS A 189 -21.32 6.50 -12.73
N HIS A 190 -22.37 5.93 -12.14
CA HIS A 190 -23.51 6.67 -11.64
C HIS A 190 -23.22 7.08 -10.19
N THR A 191 -23.04 8.38 -9.96
CA THR A 191 -22.59 8.91 -8.66
C THR A 191 -23.60 8.66 -7.53
N GLU A 192 -24.91 8.67 -7.82
CA GLU A 192 -25.93 8.53 -6.79
C GLU A 192 -26.13 7.09 -6.32
N THR A 193 -26.04 6.10 -7.23
CA THR A 193 -26.21 4.69 -6.88
C THR A 193 -24.90 3.95 -6.67
N GLY A 194 -23.76 4.56 -7.03
CA GLY A 194 -22.44 3.91 -7.01
C GLY A 194 -22.28 2.77 -8.01
N ALA A 195 -23.16 2.71 -9.03
CA ALA A 195 -23.15 1.67 -10.05
C ALA A 195 -22.18 2.03 -11.17
N SER A 196 -21.30 1.10 -11.53
CA SER A 196 -20.32 1.28 -12.61
C SER A 196 -20.61 0.33 -13.76
N PHE A 197 -20.45 0.82 -14.99
CA PHE A 197 -20.62 0.05 -16.22
C PHE A 197 -19.28 -0.06 -16.96
N TYR A 198 -19.11 -1.14 -17.74
CA TYR A 198 -17.89 -1.41 -18.51
C TYR A 198 -17.49 -0.26 -19.45
N SER A 199 -18.48 0.30 -20.15
CA SER A 199 -18.31 1.51 -20.93
C SER A 199 -19.62 2.29 -21.07
N ALA A 200 -19.54 3.53 -21.55
CA ALA A 200 -20.72 4.33 -21.89
C ALA A 200 -21.65 3.63 -22.89
N CYS A 201 -21.09 2.85 -23.81
CA CYS A 201 -21.85 2.03 -24.76
C CYS A 201 -22.61 0.91 -24.05
N HIS A 202 -21.95 0.19 -23.14
CA HIS A 202 -22.56 -0.88 -22.33
C HIS A 202 -23.61 -0.36 -21.33
N ALA A 203 -23.58 0.94 -21.03
CA ALA A 203 -24.65 1.63 -20.30
C ALA A 203 -25.82 2.10 -21.20
N GLY A 204 -25.69 1.95 -22.52
CA GLY A 204 -26.69 2.33 -23.53
C GLY A 204 -26.83 3.83 -23.71
N CYS A 205 -25.77 4.62 -23.46
CA CYS A 205 -25.78 6.08 -23.60
C CYS A 205 -25.64 6.52 -25.05
N LYS A 206 -26.31 7.61 -25.43
CA LYS A 206 -26.28 8.15 -26.82
C LYS A 206 -25.59 9.49 -26.94
N THR A 207 -25.54 10.26 -25.86
CA THR A 207 -25.04 11.63 -25.87
C THR A 207 -23.88 11.75 -24.89
N GLN A 208 -22.77 12.33 -25.35
CA GLN A 208 -21.65 12.71 -24.50
C GLN A 208 -21.60 14.23 -24.40
N ILE A 209 -21.57 14.75 -23.17
CA ILE A 209 -21.35 16.15 -22.85
C ILE A 209 -19.93 16.28 -22.29
N SER A 210 -19.20 17.31 -22.71
CA SER A 210 -17.94 17.69 -22.06
C SER A 210 -18.18 18.89 -21.15
N LEU A 211 -17.92 18.73 -19.86
CA LEU A 211 -17.88 19.81 -18.90
C LEU A 211 -16.41 20.20 -18.69
N ASN A 212 -16.08 21.45 -19.03
CA ASN A 212 -14.79 22.12 -18.86
C ASN A 212 -13.52 21.23 -18.95
N ASN A 213 -12.88 21.24 -20.11
CA ASN A 213 -11.52 20.79 -20.43
C ASN A 213 -11.04 19.38 -20.02
N SER A 214 -11.83 18.55 -19.34
CA SER A 214 -11.48 17.13 -19.14
C SER A 214 -12.60 16.24 -18.61
N GLU A 215 -13.68 16.79 -18.07
CA GLU A 215 -14.77 15.99 -17.49
C GLU A 215 -15.79 15.64 -18.58
N LYS A 216 -16.13 14.35 -18.68
CA LYS A 216 -17.09 13.82 -19.64
C LYS A 216 -18.28 13.27 -18.86
N GLU A 217 -19.46 13.71 -19.27
CA GLU A 217 -20.73 13.17 -18.81
C GLU A 217 -21.44 12.50 -19.98
N TRP A 218 -22.21 11.46 -19.69
CA TRP A 218 -23.04 10.74 -20.65
C TRP A 218 -24.50 10.79 -20.24
N LEU A 219 -25.37 10.96 -21.23
CA LEU A 219 -26.82 11.09 -21.09
C LEU A 219 -27.56 10.11 -22.01
N GLY A 220 -28.82 9.85 -21.65
CA GLY A 220 -29.73 9.02 -22.43
C GLY A 220 -29.38 7.54 -22.35
N CYS A 221 -28.91 7.09 -21.19
CA CYS A 221 -28.41 5.74 -20.95
C CYS A 221 -29.56 4.74 -20.71
N LYS A 222 -29.92 3.95 -21.73
CA LYS A 222 -31.06 3.00 -21.70
C LYS A 222 -30.86 1.88 -20.67
N CYS A 223 -29.63 1.38 -20.50
CA CYS A 223 -29.35 0.31 -19.53
C CYS A 223 -29.33 0.82 -18.09
N LEU A 224 -28.85 2.04 -17.85
CA LEU A 224 -28.95 2.69 -16.54
C LEU A 224 -30.42 2.83 -16.12
N LYS A 225 -31.29 3.27 -17.03
CA LYS A 225 -32.72 3.39 -16.75
C LYS A 225 -33.37 2.07 -16.35
N ARG A 226 -33.02 0.98 -17.04
CA ARG A 226 -33.47 -0.38 -16.69
C ARG A 226 -33.01 -0.78 -15.29
N TYR A 227 -31.76 -0.49 -14.95
CA TYR A 227 -31.19 -0.73 -13.63
C TYR A 227 -31.90 0.08 -12.53
N LEU A 228 -32.08 1.38 -12.75
CA LEU A 228 -32.75 2.29 -11.82
C LEU A 228 -34.22 1.93 -11.60
N ASN A 229 -34.97 1.54 -12.65
CA ASN A 229 -36.37 1.13 -12.52
C ASN A 229 -36.58 -0.09 -11.61
N ASN A 230 -35.56 -0.95 -11.49
CA ASN A 230 -35.60 -2.13 -10.63
C ASN A 230 -35.11 -1.84 -9.20
N GLN A 231 -34.49 -0.68 -8.97
CA GLN A 231 -34.24 -0.16 -7.63
C GLN A 231 -35.43 0.74 -7.25
N THR A 232 -36.02 0.55 -6.08
CA THR A 232 -37.14 1.39 -5.57
C THR A 232 -36.67 2.81 -5.19
N LEU A 233 -35.75 3.39 -5.95
CA LEU A 233 -35.16 4.71 -5.78
C LEU A 233 -35.56 5.57 -6.98
N SER A 234 -36.63 6.33 -6.80
CA SER A 234 -36.99 7.43 -7.68
C SER A 234 -35.92 8.51 -7.60
N LYS A 235 -34.99 8.56 -8.57
CA LYS A 235 -34.20 9.77 -8.84
C LYS A 235 -34.00 9.98 -10.33
N ASN A 236 -34.25 11.22 -10.74
CA ASN A 236 -34.34 11.72 -12.11
C ASN A 236 -32.98 12.04 -12.75
N ASP A 237 -31.87 11.60 -12.13
CA ASP A 237 -30.55 11.84 -12.69
C ASP A 237 -30.12 10.62 -13.50
N GLU A 238 -30.19 10.74 -14.83
CA GLU A 238 -29.76 9.71 -15.78
C GLU A 238 -28.31 9.99 -16.28
N ARG A 239 -27.54 10.77 -15.51
CA ARG A 239 -26.17 11.19 -15.86
C ARG A 239 -25.14 10.18 -15.39
N LEU A 240 -24.29 9.74 -16.30
CA LEU A 240 -23.08 9.00 -15.95
C LEU A 240 -21.88 9.92 -16.08
N SER A 241 -21.00 9.89 -15.10
CA SER A 241 -19.71 10.55 -15.15
C SER A 241 -18.62 9.53 -15.49
N ALA A 242 -17.44 10.01 -15.89
CA ALA A 242 -16.31 9.13 -16.14
C ALA A 242 -16.01 8.36 -14.85
N GLY A 243 -16.11 7.03 -14.93
CA GLY A 243 -15.79 6.15 -13.82
C GLY A 243 -14.29 5.91 -13.86
N TYR A 244 -13.58 6.36 -12.84
CA TYR A 244 -12.32 5.74 -12.45
C TYR A 244 -12.55 5.14 -11.09
#